data_AF-A0A536TGQ0-F1
#
_entry.id   AF-A0A536TGQ0-F1
#
_cell.length_a   1.000
_cell.length_b   1.000
_cell.length_c   1.000
_cell.angle_alpha   90.00
_cell.angle_beta   90.00
_cell.angle_gamma   90.00
#
_symmetry.space_group_name_H-M   'P 1'
#
loop_
_entity.id
_entity.type
_entity.pdbx_description
1 polymer ?
#
loop_
_entity_poly.entity_id
_entity_poly.type
_entity_poly.pdbx_seq_one_letter_code
_entity_poly.pdbx_strand_id
1 'polypeptide(L)'
;KDGLKTTAIPGDKSQIARLEALDEFKAAKVQVMVATDVAGRGLDIDDVPLVVNYEIPHVPEDYIHRVGRTGRAGAAGEAVSFCAPDEE
;
A
#
# COMPACT_ATOMS: atom_id res chain seq x y z
N LYS A 1 -4.51 18.79 2.30
CA LYS A 1 -3.48 19.44 3.13
C LYS A 1 -2.14 18.80 2.78
N ASP A 2 -1.04 19.52 2.91
CA ASP A 2 0.35 19.15 2.50
C ASP A 2 0.66 19.09 0.99
N GLY A 3 -0.34 19.23 0.11
CA GLY A 3 -0.12 19.36 -1.34
C GLY A 3 0.13 18.05 -2.08
N LEU A 4 0.18 16.93 -1.36
CA LEU A 4 0.26 15.59 -1.95
C LEU A 4 -1.09 15.15 -2.49
N LYS A 5 -1.12 14.70 -3.74
CA LYS A 5 -2.32 14.07 -4.30
C LYS A 5 -2.41 12.64 -3.78
N THR A 6 -3.50 12.32 -3.11
CA THR A 6 -3.68 11.03 -2.44
C THR A 6 -4.98 10.37 -2.88
N THR A 7 -4.98 9.04 -2.95
CA THR A 7 -6.21 8.24 -3.00
C THR A 7 -6.24 7.25 -1.84
N ALA A 8 -7.42 6.73 -1.53
CA ALA A 8 -7.59 5.74 -0.47
C ALA A 8 -8.49 4.59 -0.92
N ILE A 9 -8.15 3.40 -0.45
CA ILE A 9 -8.94 2.19 -0.62
C ILE A 9 -9.28 1.66 0.79
N PRO A 10 -10.43 2.05 1.37
CA PRO A 10 -10.95 1.43 2.58
C PRO A 10 -11.66 0.10 2.25
N GLY A 11 -11.88 -0.74 3.26
CA GLY A 11 -12.37 -2.12 3.07
C GLY A 11 -13.83 -2.23 2.58
N ASP A 12 -14.61 -1.16 2.66
CA ASP A 12 -16.02 -1.08 2.28
C ASP A 12 -16.25 -0.50 0.86
N LYS A 13 -15.18 -0.17 0.12
CA LYS A 13 -15.29 0.28 -1.27
C LYS A 13 -15.68 -0.86 -2.21
N SER A 14 -16.51 -0.55 -3.21
CA SER A 14 -16.82 -1.48 -4.31
C SER A 14 -15.57 -1.82 -5.12
N GLN A 15 -15.49 -3.03 -5.68
CA GLN A 15 -14.33 -3.47 -6.46
C GLN A 15 -13.97 -2.51 -7.61
N ILE A 16 -14.98 -1.92 -8.25
CA ILE A 16 -14.79 -0.92 -9.32
C ILE A 16 -14.05 0.31 -8.79
N ALA A 17 -14.51 0.87 -7.66
CA ALA A 17 -13.87 2.04 -7.05
C ALA A 17 -12.46 1.74 -6.52
N ARG A 18 -12.17 0.48 -6.18
CA ARG A 18 -10.82 0.02 -5.81
C ARG A 18 -9.89 0.00 -7.02
N LEU A 19 -10.36 -0.49 -8.17
CA LEU A 19 -9.60 -0.51 -9.43
C LEU A 19 -9.35 0.90 -9.97
N GLU A 20 -10.37 1.78 -9.95
CA GLU A 20 -10.21 3.17 -10.39
C GLU A 20 -9.13 3.91 -9.57
N ALA A 21 -9.14 3.74 -8.24
CA ALA A 21 -8.12 4.32 -7.37
C ALA A 21 -6.72 3.77 -7.68
N LEU A 22 -6.62 2.46 -7.94
CA LEU A 22 -5.36 1.83 -8.32
C LEU A 22 -4.86 2.34 -9.67
N ASP A 23 -5.74 2.52 -10.65
CA ASP A 23 -5.40 3.02 -11.97
C ASP A 23 -4.91 4.48 -11.90
N GLU A 24 -5.54 5.31 -11.07
CA GLU A 24 -5.05 6.68 -10.80
C GLU A 24 -3.66 6.70 -10.17
N PHE A 25 -3.39 5.77 -9.26
CA PHE A 25 -2.07 5.63 -8.62
C PHE A 25 -1.01 5.13 -9.61
N LYS A 26 -1.29 4.08 -10.38
CA LYS A 26 -0.38 3.54 -11.42
C LYS A 26 -0.12 4.56 -12.52
N ALA A 27 -1.10 5.40 -12.86
CA ALA A 27 -0.95 6.48 -13.84
C ALA A 27 -0.26 7.75 -13.27
N ALA A 28 0.25 7.70 -12.03
CA ALA A 28 0.86 8.82 -11.33
C ALA A 28 -0.03 10.08 -11.22
N LYS A 29 -1.36 9.93 -11.32
CA LYS A 29 -2.31 11.04 -11.09
C LYS A 29 -2.38 11.41 -9.61
N VAL A 30 -2.17 10.41 -8.75
CA VAL A 30 -1.98 10.54 -7.31
C VAL A 30 -0.60 9.98 -6.94
N GLN A 31 0.06 10.59 -5.95
CA GLN A 31 1.41 10.25 -5.52
C GLN A 31 1.40 9.20 -4.39
N VAL A 32 0.32 9.15 -3.62
CA VAL A 32 0.19 8.26 -2.45
C VAL A 32 -1.14 7.55 -2.51
N MET A 33 -1.12 6.25 -2.26
CA MET A 33 -2.31 5.43 -2.08
C MET A 33 -2.29 4.84 -0.68
N VAL A 34 -3.35 5.09 0.09
CA VAL A 34 -3.54 4.53 1.44
C VAL A 34 -4.50 3.35 1.36
N ALA A 35 -4.16 2.22 1.96
CA ALA A 35 -5.00 1.03 1.97
C ALA A 35 -4.88 0.27 3.29
N THR A 36 -5.95 -0.45 3.65
CA THR A 36 -5.92 -1.50 4.70
C THR A 36 -5.72 -2.87 4.05
N ASP A 37 -5.35 -3.89 4.83
CA ASP A 37 -5.13 -5.25 4.30
C ASP A 37 -6.35 -5.80 3.57
N VAL A 38 -7.53 -5.60 4.14
CA VAL A 38 -8.82 -6.00 3.54
C VAL A 38 -8.99 -5.35 2.17
N ALA A 39 -8.63 -4.07 2.08
CA ALA A 39 -8.75 -3.29 0.87
C ALA A 39 -7.64 -3.52 -0.16
N GLY A 40 -6.54 -4.18 0.22
CA GLY A 40 -5.49 -4.65 -0.70
C GLY A 40 -5.76 -6.04 -1.28
N ARG A 41 -6.53 -6.90 -0.60
CA ARG A 41 -6.78 -8.28 -1.04
C ARG A 41 -7.48 -8.34 -2.40
N GLY A 42 -6.88 -9.06 -3.35
CA GLY A 42 -7.40 -9.20 -4.71
C GLY A 42 -7.10 -8.00 -5.63
N LEU A 43 -6.27 -7.05 -5.18
CA LEU A 43 -5.64 -6.07 -6.06
C LEU A 43 -4.22 -6.50 -6.36
N ASP A 44 -3.85 -6.38 -7.63
CA ASP A 44 -2.49 -6.60 -8.08
C ASP A 44 -1.72 -5.26 -8.07
N ILE A 45 -1.06 -5.01 -6.94
CA ILE A 45 -0.33 -3.77 -6.66
C ILE A 45 1.16 -4.10 -6.66
N ASP A 46 1.78 -4.15 -7.84
CA ASP A 46 3.18 -4.49 -7.96
C ASP A 46 4.01 -3.28 -8.41
N ASP A 47 5.33 -3.38 -8.26
CA ASP A 47 6.33 -2.41 -8.70
C ASP A 47 6.22 -1.01 -8.08
N VAL A 48 5.84 -0.95 -6.80
CA VAL A 48 5.83 0.32 -6.05
C VAL A 48 7.25 0.62 -5.56
N PRO A 49 7.78 1.86 -5.72
CA PRO A 49 9.14 2.19 -5.30
C PRO A 49 9.30 2.22 -3.76
N LEU A 50 8.23 2.53 -3.04
CA LEU A 50 8.22 2.65 -1.58
C LEU A 50 6.92 2.09 -0.99
N VAL A 51 7.06 1.23 0.02
CA VAL A 51 5.98 0.79 0.88
C VAL A 51 6.15 1.41 2.27
N VAL A 52 5.08 1.98 2.83
CA VAL A 52 5.09 2.51 4.20
C VAL A 52 4.05 1.75 5.02
N ASN A 53 4.51 0.98 6.01
CA ASN A 53 3.64 0.42 7.04
C ASN A 53 3.43 1.49 8.11
N TYR A 54 2.26 2.13 8.07
CA TYR A 54 1.87 3.11 9.08
C TYR A 54 1.60 2.44 10.44
N GLU A 55 1.03 1.23 10.41
CA GLU A 55 0.85 0.32 11.55
C GLU A 55 1.43 -1.04 11.17
N ILE A 56 2.13 -1.68 12.11
CA ILE A 56 2.67 -3.02 11.89
C ILE A 56 1.53 -4.03 11.88
N PRO A 57 1.45 -4.92 10.88
CA PRO A 57 0.45 -5.97 10.90
C PRO A 57 0.76 -6.96 12.03
N HIS A 58 -0.28 -7.38 12.76
CA HIS A 58 -0.15 -8.37 13.84
C HIS A 58 0.23 -9.78 13.33
N VAL A 59 0.14 -10.03 12.03
CA VAL A 59 0.46 -11.31 11.39
C VAL A 59 1.69 -11.13 10.48
N PRO A 60 2.79 -11.86 10.71
CA PRO A 60 4.03 -11.70 9.93
C PRO A 60 3.85 -11.89 8.41
N GLU A 61 2.96 -12.78 8.00
CA GLU A 61 2.68 -13.03 6.59
C GLU A 61 2.13 -11.79 5.89
N ASP A 62 1.30 -10.99 6.58
CA ASP A 62 0.77 -9.74 6.04
C ASP A 62 1.89 -8.70 5.88
N TYR A 63 2.87 -8.66 6.78
CA TYR A 63 4.07 -7.83 6.59
C TYR A 63 4.81 -8.21 5.31
N ILE A 64 5.07 -9.50 5.10
CA ILE A 64 5.76 -10.01 3.90
C ILE A 64 4.97 -9.65 2.63
N HIS A 65 3.65 -9.81 2.64
CA HIS A 65 2.79 -9.46 1.52
C HIS A 65 2.75 -7.96 1.21
N ARG A 66 2.85 -7.10 2.25
CA ARG A 66 2.91 -5.64 2.09
C ARG A 66 4.25 -5.20 1.52
N VAL A 67 5.37 -5.61 2.12
CA VAL A 67 6.70 -5.21 1.63
C VAL A 67 7.05 -5.86 0.29
N GLY A 68 6.47 -7.01 -0.02
CA GLY A 68 6.59 -7.67 -1.33
C GLY A 68 5.95 -6.91 -2.50
N ARG A 69 5.37 -5.73 -2.26
CA ARG A 69 4.85 -4.80 -3.30
C ARG A 69 5.95 -3.93 -3.90
N THR A 70 7.13 -3.93 -3.28
CA THR A 70 8.34 -3.25 -3.77
C THR A 70 9.46 -4.26 -4.06
N GLY A 71 10.51 -3.83 -4.76
CA GLY A 71 11.76 -4.58 -4.90
C GLY A 71 11.66 -5.91 -5.68
N ARG A 72 10.67 -6.06 -6.57
CA ARG A 72 10.47 -7.29 -7.35
C ARG A 72 11.45 -7.42 -8.51
N ALA A 73 11.69 -8.66 -8.93
CA ALA A 73 12.52 -9.00 -10.09
C ALA A 73 13.94 -8.38 -10.09
N GLY A 74 14.51 -8.16 -8.90
CA GLY A 74 15.83 -7.53 -8.73
C GLY A 74 15.82 -6.00 -8.85
N ALA A 75 14.65 -5.38 -8.97
CA ALA A 75 14.51 -3.93 -8.86
C ALA A 75 14.84 -3.46 -7.43
N ALA A 76 15.32 -2.22 -7.33
CA ALA A 76 15.44 -1.55 -6.04
C ALA A 76 14.04 -1.24 -5.49
N GLY A 77 13.92 -1.28 -4.17
CA GLY A 77 12.67 -1.01 -3.47
C GLY A 77 12.94 -0.70 -2.01
N GLU A 78 12.08 0.12 -1.41
CA GLU A 78 12.19 0.49 -0.01
C GLU A 78 10.90 0.18 0.74
N ALA A 79 11.04 -0.34 1.96
CA ALA A 79 9.95 -0.53 2.87
C ALA A 79 10.30 0.14 4.21
N VAL A 80 9.47 1.07 4.64
CA VAL A 80 9.59 1.75 5.94
C VAL A 80 8.43 1.31 6.81
N SER A 81 8.72 0.96 8.06
CA SER A 81 7.71 0.68 9.05
C SER A 81 7.84 1.62 10.22
N PHE A 82 6.70 2.13 10.68
CA PHE A 82 6.61 2.73 12.01
C PHE A 82 6.30 1.62 13.01
N CYS A 83 7.07 1.56 14.10
CA CYS A 83 6.88 0.61 15.18
C CYS A 83 6.73 1.40 16.48
N ALA A 84 5.55 1.35 17.07
CA ALA A 84 5.32 1.87 18.40
C ALA A 84 5.73 0.84 19.47
N PRO A 85 6.04 1.26 20.72
CA PRO A 85 6.49 0.35 21.78
C PRO A 85 5.47 -0.75 22.14
N ASP A 86 4.19 -0.55 21.82
CA ASP A 86 3.09 -1.48 22.05
C ASP A 86 2.81 -2.41 20.84
N GLU A 87 3.57 -2.29 19.75
CA GLU A 87 3.47 -3.12 18.54
C GLU A 87 4.54 -4.24 18.47
N GLU A 88 5.09 -4.68 19.61
CA GLU A 88 6.02 -5.83 19.75
C GLU A 88 5.34 -7.17 20.06
#